data_AF-A0A917C813-F1
#
_entry.id   AF-A0A917C813-F1
#
_cell.length_a   1.000
_cell.length_b   1.000
_cell.length_c   1.000
_cell.angle_alpha   90.00
_cell.angle_beta   90.00
_cell.angle_gamma   90.00
#
_symmetry.space_group_name_H-M   'P 1'
#
loop_
_entity.id
_entity.type
_entity.pdbx_description
1 polymer ?
#
loop_
_entity_poly.entity_id
_entity_poly.type
_entity_poly.pdbx_seq_one_letter_code
_entity_poly.pdbx_strand_id
1 'polypeptide(L)'
;MSDADLQRLKADASGNTGLAEVLMEALPGFAAPEDAVNFLETRGFHISTRELTAAAAEEARQDTRIGKDEGAYGALLRFMSER
;
A
#
# COMPACT_ATOMS: atom_id res chain seq x y z
N MET A 1 -6.75 8.78 -12.82
CA MET A 1 -7.68 8.35 -11.76
C MET A 1 -6.93 7.75 -10.59
N SER A 2 -5.87 6.99 -10.85
CA SER A 2 -5.05 6.30 -9.85
C SER A 2 -4.45 7.16 -8.72
N ASP A 3 -4.18 8.45 -8.95
CA ASP A 3 -3.69 9.34 -7.88
C ASP A 3 -4.75 9.57 -6.78
N ALA A 4 -6.02 9.66 -7.17
CA ALA A 4 -7.14 9.76 -6.23
C ALA A 4 -7.35 8.43 -5.48
N ASP A 5 -7.17 7.30 -6.16
CA ASP A 5 -7.23 5.97 -5.54
C ASP A 5 -6.07 5.75 -4.56
N LEU A 6 -4.85 6.23 -4.88
CA LEU A 6 -3.70 6.20 -3.97
C LEU A 6 -3.93 7.06 -2.73
N GLN A 7 -4.46 8.28 -2.87
CA GLN A 7 -4.76 9.13 -1.72
C GLN A 7 -5.88 8.54 -0.84
N ARG A 8 -6.90 7.95 -1.47
CA ARG A 8 -7.96 7.24 -0.76
C ARG A 8 -7.41 6.00 -0.06
N LEU A 9 -6.56 5.22 -0.73
CA LEU A 9 -5.91 4.05 -0.15
C LEU A 9 -5.06 4.46 1.05
N LYS A 10 -4.27 5.53 0.92
CA LYS A 10 -3.49 6.10 2.02
C LYS A 10 -4.40 6.45 3.18
N ALA A 11 -5.48 7.20 2.96
CA ALA A 11 -6.41 7.58 4.03
C ALA A 11 -7.12 6.39 4.70
N ASP A 12 -7.55 5.40 3.91
CA ASP A 12 -8.21 4.19 4.43
C ASP A 12 -7.21 3.29 5.17
N ALA A 13 -6.02 3.05 4.62
CA ALA A 13 -5.02 2.14 5.17
C ALA A 13 -4.12 2.75 6.25
N SER A 14 -3.97 4.09 6.32
CA SER A 14 -3.31 4.79 7.42
C SER A 14 -4.25 5.04 8.60
N GLY A 15 -5.56 5.03 8.37
CA GLY A 15 -6.57 5.12 9.41
C GLY A 15 -6.82 3.78 10.12
N ASN A 16 -7.61 3.82 11.19
CA ASN A 16 -8.08 2.61 11.87
C ASN A 16 -9.35 2.06 11.19
N THR A 17 -9.28 1.88 9.86
CA THR A 17 -10.40 1.34 9.08
C THR A 17 -10.27 -0.17 8.94
N GLY A 18 -11.39 -0.85 8.65
CA GLY A 18 -11.36 -2.29 8.37
C GLY A 18 -10.48 -2.66 7.17
N LEU A 19 -10.16 -1.71 6.28
CA LEU A 19 -9.19 -1.95 5.21
C LEU A 19 -7.77 -2.08 5.76
N ALA A 20 -7.40 -1.24 6.73
CA ALA A 20 -6.07 -1.28 7.35
C ALA A 20 -5.83 -2.59 8.11
N GLU A 21 -6.80 -3.03 8.90
CA GLU A 21 -6.70 -4.29 9.66
C GLU A 21 -6.54 -5.48 8.71
N VAL A 22 -7.42 -5.63 7.72
CA VAL A 22 -7.36 -6.77 6.82
C VAL A 22 -6.14 -6.69 5.88
N LEU A 23 -5.67 -5.49 5.53
CA LEU A 23 -4.42 -5.33 4.77
C LEU A 23 -3.22 -5.81 5.61
N MET A 24 -3.16 -5.48 6.90
CA MET A 24 -2.10 -5.98 7.79
C MET A 24 -2.17 -7.50 8.00
N GLU A 25 -3.36 -8.09 8.03
CA GLU A 25 -3.52 -9.55 8.08
C GLU A 25 -3.14 -10.24 6.77
N ALA A 26 -3.40 -9.61 5.62
CA ALA A 26 -3.13 -10.16 4.31
C ALA A 26 -1.66 -10.00 3.87
N LEU A 27 -1.00 -8.91 4.28
CA LEU A 27 0.39 -8.57 3.90
C LEU A 27 1.41 -9.71 4.12
N PRO A 28 1.42 -10.44 5.25
CA PRO A 28 2.30 -11.58 5.46
C PRO A 28 2.09 -12.74 4.46
N GLY A 29 0.90 -12.82 3.86
CA GLY A 29 0.54 -13.82 2.86
C GLY A 29 0.90 -13.44 1.43
N PHE A 30 1.32 -12.19 1.17
CA PHE A 30 1.67 -11.74 -0.18
C PHE A 30 3.02 -12.31 -0.61
N ALA A 31 3.00 -13.06 -1.70
CA ALA A 31 4.19 -13.64 -2.31
C ALA A 31 4.81 -12.68 -3.33
N ALA A 32 4.01 -11.83 -3.98
CA ALA A 32 4.45 -10.86 -4.98
C ALA A 32 3.70 -9.52 -4.88
N PRO A 33 4.25 -8.44 -5.45
CA PRO A 33 3.56 -7.15 -5.62
C PRO A 33 2.17 -7.26 -6.27
N GLU A 34 2.00 -8.24 -7.16
CA GLU A 34 0.74 -8.51 -7.84
C GLU A 34 -0.37 -8.96 -6.88
N ASP A 35 -0.03 -9.67 -5.80
CA ASP A 35 -1.01 -10.09 -4.78
C ASP A 35 -1.61 -8.87 -4.06
N ALA A 36 -0.77 -7.88 -3.78
CA ALA A 36 -1.21 -6.63 -3.17
C ALA A 36 -2.14 -5.85 -4.10
N VAL A 37 -1.82 -5.79 -5.39
CA VAL A 37 -2.67 -5.12 -6.38
C VAL A 37 -4.00 -5.85 -6.57
N ASN A 38 -3.98 -7.18 -6.68
CA ASN A 38 -5.21 -7.97 -6.79
C ASN A 38 -6.09 -7.77 -5.55
N PHE A 39 -5.49 -7.76 -4.35
CA PHE A 39 -6.21 -7.48 -3.11
C PHE A 39 -6.87 -6.08 -3.12
N LEU A 40 -6.13 -5.06 -3.56
CA LEU A 40 -6.65 -3.69 -3.68
C LEU A 40 -7.76 -3.59 -4.73
N GLU A 41 -7.63 -4.31 -5.84
CA GLU A 41 -8.64 -4.35 -6.91
C GLU A 41 -9.95 -4.96 -6.42
N THR A 42 -9.91 -6.03 -5.61
CA THR A 42 -11.13 -6.60 -4.99
C THR A 42 -11.84 -5.63 -4.03
N ARG A 43 -11.13 -4.60 -3.55
CA ARG A 43 -11.65 -3.55 -2.67
C ARG A 43 -12.13 -2.32 -3.45
N GLY A 44 -11.98 -2.32 -4.79
CA GLY A 44 -12.35 -1.21 -5.66
C GLY A 44 -11.24 -0.17 -5.86
N PHE A 45 -10.00 -0.48 -5.51
CA PHE A 45 -8.83 0.36 -5.79
C PHE A 45 -8.16 -0.12 -7.07
N HIS A 46 -8.25 0.69 -8.13
CA HIS A 46 -7.63 0.39 -9.42
C HIS A 46 -6.23 1.01 -9.49
N ILE A 47 -5.28 0.41 -8.77
CA ILE A 47 -3.89 0.87 -8.70
C ILE A 47 -2.98 -0.22 -9.24
N SER A 48 -2.10 0.12 -10.19
CA SER A 48 -1.14 -0.84 -10.74
C SER A 48 0.08 -1.05 -9.83
N THR A 49 0.77 -2.17 -10.04
CA THR A 49 2.01 -2.50 -9.31
C THR A 49 3.04 -1.39 -9.48
N ARG A 50 3.18 -0.87 -10.71
CA ARG A 50 4.10 0.22 -11.03
C ARG A 50 3.79 1.49 -10.24
N GLU A 51 2.52 1.81 -10.02
CA GLU A 51 2.11 2.99 -9.27
C GLU A 51 2.40 2.84 -7.78
N LEU A 52 2.13 1.67 -7.20
CA LEU A 52 2.50 1.36 -5.81
C LEU A 52 4.01 1.34 -5.60
N THR A 53 4.78 0.73 -6.52
CA THR A 53 6.25 0.73 -6.44
C THR A 53 6.80 2.14 -6.62
N ALA A 54 6.23 2.95 -7.51
CA ALA A 54 6.64 4.35 -7.66
C ALA A 54 6.34 5.17 -6.40
N ALA A 55 5.16 4.99 -5.80
CA ALA A 55 4.80 5.64 -4.54
C ALA A 55 5.71 5.18 -3.39
N ALA A 56 6.01 3.88 -3.31
CA ALA A 56 6.93 3.33 -2.33
C ALA A 56 8.34 3.87 -2.51
N ALA A 57 8.83 3.96 -3.75
CA ALA A 57 10.14 4.50 -4.07
C ALA A 57 10.24 6.01 -3.80
N GLU A 58 9.16 6.77 -4.02
CA GLU A 58 9.10 8.19 -3.71
C GLU A 58 9.10 8.43 -2.20
N GLU A 59 8.29 7.69 -1.45
CA GLU A 59 8.29 7.73 0.02
C GLU A 59 9.65 7.31 0.60
N ALA A 60 10.30 6.28 0.03
CA ALA A 60 11.64 5.85 0.42
C ALA A 60 12.72 6.93 0.24
N ARG A 61 12.56 7.77 -0.78
CA ARG A 61 13.48 8.88 -1.08
C ARG A 61 13.23 10.09 -0.20
N GLN A 62 11.96 10.34 0.16
CA GLN A 62 11.57 11.50 0.96
C GLN A 62 11.75 11.26 2.46
N ASP A 63 11.48 10.05 2.94
CA ASP A 63 11.61 9.69 4.35
C ASP A 63 12.39 8.38 4.48
N THR A 64 13.49 8.39 5.23
CA THR A 64 14.33 7.20 5.48
C THR A 64 13.55 6.10 6.24
N ARG A 65 12.30 6.34 6.61
CA ARG A 65 11.42 5.41 7.31
C ARG A 65 10.09 5.24 6.57
N ILE A 66 10.12 4.60 5.40
CA ILE A 66 8.89 4.14 4.71
C ILE A 66 7.91 3.57 5.74
N GLY A 67 6.76 4.22 5.88
CA GLY A 67 5.63 3.65 6.59
C GLY A 67 5.73 3.53 8.12
N LYS A 68 6.62 4.27 8.80
CA LYS A 68 6.70 4.16 10.27
C LYS A 68 5.49 4.77 10.99
N ASP A 69 4.80 5.71 10.33
CA ASP A 69 3.63 6.40 10.88
C ASP A 69 2.37 6.26 10.00
N GLU A 70 2.44 5.48 8.91
CA GLU A 70 1.34 5.32 7.94
C GLU A 70 0.58 3.99 8.08
N GLY A 71 0.73 3.29 9.21
CA GLY A 71 -0.01 2.07 9.51
C GLY A 71 0.10 0.99 8.43
N ALA A 72 -1.05 0.46 7.99
CA ALA A 72 -1.11 -0.60 6.99
C ALA A 72 -0.65 -0.15 5.59
N TYR A 73 -0.88 1.12 5.25
CA TYR A 73 -0.40 1.71 4.01
C TYR A 73 1.13 1.72 3.97
N GLY A 74 1.74 2.14 5.08
CA GLY A 74 3.18 2.13 5.25
C GLY A 74 3.80 0.74 5.14
N ALA A 75 3.15 -0.26 5.74
CA ALA A 75 3.57 -1.66 5.64
C ALA A 75 3.49 -2.18 4.20
N LEU A 76 2.45 -1.80 3.46
CA LEU A 76 2.32 -2.10 2.03
C LEU A 76 3.45 -1.45 1.22
N LEU A 77 3.73 -0.16 1.40
CA LEU A 77 4.80 0.51 0.68
C LEU A 77 6.18 -0.11 0.99
N ARG A 78 6.44 -0.47 2.25
CA ARG A 78 7.67 -1.19 2.62
C ARG A 78 7.74 -2.53 1.87
N PHE A 79 6.67 -3.32 1.86
CA PHE A 79 6.62 -4.58 1.11
C PHE A 79 6.94 -4.37 -0.37
N MET A 80 6.39 -3.32 -0.99
CA MET A 80 6.62 -3.00 -2.39
C MET A 80 8.05 -2.50 -2.68
N SER A 81 8.72 -1.91 -1.68
CA SER A 81 10.11 -1.44 -1.81
C SER A 81 11.16 -2.53 -1.50
N GLU A 82 10.81 -3.54 -0.71
CA GLU A 82 11.71 -4.65 -0.33
C GLU A 82 11.71 -5.80 -1.35
N ARG A 83 10.89 -5.72 -2.40
CA ARG A 83 10.68 -6.78 -3.41
C ARG A 83 11.15 -6.36 -4.81
#